data_AF-A0A8S9HZJ9-F1
#
_entry.id   AF-A0A8S9HZJ9-F1
#
_cell.length_a   1.000
_cell.length_b   1.000
_cell.length_c   1.000
_cell.angle_alpha   90.00
_cell.angle_beta   90.00
_cell.angle_gamma   90.00
#
_symmetry.space_group_name_H-M   'P 1'
#
loop_
_entity.id
_entity.type
_entity.pdbx_description
1 polymer ?
#
loop_
_entity_poly.entity_id
_entity_poly.type
_entity_poly.pdbx_seq_one_letter_code
_entity_poly.pdbx_strand_id
1 'polypeptide(L)'
;GALGVLALPPATIIILGIFIYEKRSSTVLLQRNKMDADGLGVAVKGMYKTIKYPQVWKPSLYMFISLALNISTHEGYFYWYTDPKAGPAFSQEFVGIIYAIGALASMFGVLIYHKKLKSYSFRNTLFFAQLLYALSGMLDLVFIKRWNILLGIPDSFFVVTEESFSRIISKIRWIPMVVLSTRLCPLGIEGTFFAFLMCIDSFGQLASKWSGGLVLHAFGVTRHEFGNLWLVILLRNVMRFATLCFVFLVPDSDHLDDLVPSDVFPKNQPDDADDDIKLLLL
;
A
#
# COMPACT_ATOMS: atom_id res chain seq x y z
N GLY A 1 -0.15 27.06 -14.23
CA GLY A 1 0.53 26.91 -12.93
C GLY A 1 0.51 25.45 -12.50
N ALA A 2 1.52 24.98 -11.77
CA ALA A 2 1.69 23.57 -11.38
C ALA A 2 0.46 22.96 -10.68
N LEU A 3 -0.29 23.76 -9.92
CA LEU A 3 -1.56 23.36 -9.29
C LEU A 3 -2.64 22.96 -10.32
N GLY A 4 -2.66 23.59 -11.50
CA GLY A 4 -3.58 23.23 -12.57
C GLY A 4 -3.23 21.89 -13.23
N VAL A 5 -1.95 21.56 -13.33
CA VAL A 5 -1.49 20.25 -13.84
C VAL A 5 -1.81 19.13 -12.84
N LEU A 6 -1.64 19.39 -11.54
CA LEU A 6 -1.99 18.44 -10.47
C LEU A 6 -3.51 18.16 -10.36
N ALA A 7 -4.35 19.09 -10.83
CA ALA A 7 -5.79 18.90 -10.86
C ALA A 7 -6.28 18.02 -12.04
N LEU A 8 -5.44 17.78 -13.05
CA LEU A 8 -5.83 17.02 -14.24
C LEU A 8 -6.24 15.58 -13.91
N PRO A 9 -5.47 14.77 -13.14
CA PRO A 9 -5.88 13.40 -12.83
C PRO A 9 -7.23 13.29 -12.11
N PRO A 10 -7.50 14.00 -10.99
CA PRO A 10 -8.81 13.93 -10.35
C PRO A 10 -9.92 14.49 -11.23
N ALA A 11 -9.68 15.54 -12.04
CA ALA A 11 -10.66 16.05 -12.99
C ALA A 11 -11.03 15.01 -14.07
N THR A 12 -10.05 14.28 -14.61
CA THR A 12 -10.31 13.21 -15.57
C THR A 12 -11.14 12.07 -14.98
N ILE A 13 -10.92 11.72 -13.70
CA ILE A 13 -11.73 10.71 -12.99
C ILE A 13 -13.17 11.18 -12.81
N ILE A 14 -13.38 12.45 -12.47
CA ILE A 14 -14.73 13.03 -12.34
C ILE A 14 -15.46 13.00 -13.69
N ILE A 15 -14.79 13.40 -14.77
CA ILE A 15 -15.35 13.37 -16.13
C ILE A 15 -15.70 11.94 -16.52
N LEU A 16 -14.78 10.99 -16.35
CA LEU A 16 -15.03 9.57 -16.61
C LEU A 16 -16.21 9.03 -15.77
N GLY A 17 -16.31 9.42 -14.51
CA GLY A 17 -17.42 9.05 -13.63
C GLY A 17 -18.78 9.56 -14.10
N ILE A 18 -18.84 10.70 -14.81
CA ILE A 18 -20.07 11.21 -15.45
C ILE A 18 -20.40 10.40 -16.71
N PHE A 19 -19.39 9.97 -17.47
CA PHE A 19 -19.57 9.19 -18.69
C PHE A 19 -19.90 7.71 -18.45
N ILE A 20 -19.50 7.16 -17.31
CA ILE A 20 -19.85 5.79 -16.91
C ILE A 20 -21.32 5.77 -16.49
N TYR A 21 -22.19 5.45 -17.45
CA TYR A 21 -23.61 5.21 -17.19
C TYR A 21 -23.78 3.85 -16.51
N GLU A 22 -23.81 3.85 -15.18
CA GLU A 22 -24.13 2.65 -14.42
C GLU A 22 -25.63 2.37 -14.51
N LYS A 23 -26.00 1.19 -15.05
CA LYS A 23 -27.40 0.77 -15.20
C LYS A 23 -28.05 0.73 -13.82
N ARG A 24 -28.90 1.71 -13.55
CA ARG A 24 -29.62 1.87 -12.28
C ARG A 24 -30.44 0.61 -12.00
N SER A 25 -30.00 -0.23 -11.05
CA SER A 25 -30.80 -1.36 -10.57
C SER A 25 -32.04 -0.82 -9.85
N SER A 26 -33.21 -1.04 -10.44
CA SER A 26 -34.53 -0.60 -9.96
C SER A 26 -34.98 -1.29 -8.68
N THR A 27 -34.25 -2.31 -8.20
CA THR A 27 -34.52 -3.01 -6.94
C THR A 27 -34.33 -2.13 -5.68
N VAL A 28 -33.56 -1.04 -5.79
CA VAL A 28 -33.13 -0.22 -4.64
C VAL A 28 -34.24 0.68 -4.07
N LEU A 29 -35.26 1.07 -4.84
CA LEU A 29 -36.29 2.00 -4.36
C LEU A 29 -37.36 1.34 -3.47
N LEU A 30 -37.63 0.04 -3.64
CA LEU A 30 -38.57 -0.71 -2.78
C LEU A 30 -37.94 -1.12 -1.44
N GLN A 31 -36.62 -1.23 -1.36
CA GLN A 31 -35.90 -1.69 -0.16
C GLN A 31 -35.47 -0.57 0.80
N ARG A 32 -35.46 0.69 0.32
CA ARG A 32 -34.94 1.86 1.04
C ARG A 32 -35.60 2.18 2.39
N ASN A 33 -36.82 1.71 2.64
CA ASN A 33 -37.53 1.96 3.90
C ASN A 33 -37.42 0.82 4.95
N LYS A 34 -36.86 -0.35 4.61
CA LYS A 34 -36.67 -1.48 5.55
C LYS A 34 -35.20 -1.90 5.72
N MET A 35 -34.30 -1.46 4.84
CA MET A 35 -32.99 -2.09 4.63
C MET A 35 -31.77 -1.32 5.18
N ASP A 36 -31.89 -0.08 5.66
CA ASP A 36 -30.70 0.66 6.13
C ASP A 36 -30.15 0.10 7.46
N ALA A 37 -31.02 -0.38 8.36
CA ALA A 37 -30.60 -1.06 9.58
C ALA A 37 -30.25 -2.54 9.35
N ASP A 38 -31.07 -3.25 8.57
CA ASP A 38 -30.86 -4.67 8.26
C ASP A 38 -29.65 -4.89 7.33
N GLY A 39 -29.43 -4.01 6.35
CA GLY A 39 -28.31 -4.07 5.41
C GLY A 39 -26.97 -3.77 6.06
N LEU A 40 -26.91 -2.77 6.95
CA LEU A 40 -25.71 -2.51 7.76
C LEU A 40 -25.41 -3.69 8.69
N GLY A 41 -26.43 -4.23 9.37
CA GLY A 41 -26.29 -5.40 10.22
C GLY A 41 -25.78 -6.64 9.46
N VAL A 42 -26.31 -6.88 8.25
CA VAL A 42 -25.87 -7.96 7.36
C VAL A 42 -24.42 -7.74 6.90
N ALA A 43 -24.04 -6.51 6.53
CA ALA A 43 -22.68 -6.20 6.12
C ALA A 43 -21.67 -6.36 7.28
N VAL A 44 -22.01 -5.88 8.47
CA VAL A 44 -21.17 -6.03 9.68
C VAL A 44 -21.04 -7.50 10.08
N LYS A 45 -22.14 -8.25 10.08
CA LYS A 45 -22.14 -9.68 10.38
C LYS A 45 -21.36 -10.48 9.33
N GLY A 46 -21.51 -10.13 8.06
CA GLY A 46 -20.76 -10.70 6.94
C GLY A 46 -19.25 -10.45 7.09
N MET A 47 -18.85 -9.20 7.32
CA MET A 47 -17.45 -8.82 7.56
C MET A 47 -16.86 -9.55 8.78
N TYR A 48 -17.62 -9.63 9.89
CA TYR A 48 -17.20 -10.34 11.09
C TYR A 48 -17.03 -11.86 10.86
N LYS A 49 -17.86 -12.47 10.02
CA LYS A 49 -17.69 -13.87 9.62
C LYS A 49 -16.47 -14.04 8.72
N THR A 50 -16.28 -13.15 7.75
CA THR A 50 -15.19 -13.20 6.77
C THR A 50 -13.82 -13.02 7.43
N ILE A 51 -13.68 -12.05 8.34
CA ILE A 51 -12.39 -11.80 9.01
C ILE A 51 -11.95 -12.96 9.90
N LYS A 52 -12.86 -13.83 10.36
CA LYS A 52 -12.46 -15.01 11.16
C LYS A 52 -11.70 -16.05 10.35
N TYR A 53 -11.83 -16.08 9.03
CA TYR A 53 -11.12 -17.05 8.22
C TYR A 53 -9.61 -16.76 8.22
N PRO A 54 -8.77 -17.79 8.48
CA PRO A 54 -7.31 -17.64 8.46
C PRO A 54 -6.76 -17.07 7.16
N GLN A 55 -7.39 -17.35 6.02
CA GLN A 55 -6.97 -16.83 4.73
C GLN A 55 -7.17 -15.30 4.60
N VAL A 56 -7.99 -14.71 5.47
CA VAL A 56 -8.37 -13.30 5.43
C VAL A 56 -7.60 -12.51 6.50
N TRP A 57 -7.74 -12.84 7.79
CA TRP A 57 -7.11 -12.04 8.84
C TRP A 57 -5.58 -12.12 8.80
N LYS A 58 -5.01 -13.25 8.38
CA LYS A 58 -3.55 -13.39 8.35
C LYS A 58 -2.92 -12.40 7.36
N PRO A 59 -3.36 -12.31 6.08
CA PRO A 59 -2.90 -11.25 5.20
C PRO A 59 -3.26 -9.83 5.65
N SER A 60 -4.46 -9.59 6.17
CA SER A 60 -4.85 -8.26 6.67
C SER A 60 -3.96 -7.81 7.83
N LEU A 61 -3.62 -8.73 8.74
CA LEU A 61 -2.70 -8.46 9.84
C LEU A 61 -1.28 -8.22 9.31
N TYR A 62 -0.82 -8.98 8.31
CA TYR A 62 0.46 -8.72 7.66
C TYR A 62 0.49 -7.35 6.98
N MET A 63 -0.58 -6.92 6.30
CA MET A 63 -0.69 -5.56 5.74
C MET A 63 -0.45 -4.52 6.82
N PHE A 64 -1.22 -4.63 7.91
CA PHE A 64 -1.12 -3.71 9.04
C PHE A 64 0.30 -3.68 9.64
N ILE A 65 0.85 -4.85 9.99
CA ILE A 65 2.18 -4.98 10.59
C ILE A 65 3.26 -4.42 9.64
N SER A 66 3.17 -4.74 8.35
CA SER A 66 4.16 -4.28 7.35
C SER A 66 4.19 -2.77 7.19
N LEU A 67 3.06 -2.10 7.42
CA LEU A 67 2.95 -0.65 7.40
C LEU A 67 3.35 -0.06 8.74
N ALA A 68 2.85 -0.59 9.86
CA ALA A 68 3.10 -0.09 11.20
C ALA A 68 4.58 -0.20 11.62
N LEU A 69 5.25 -1.32 11.29
CA LEU A 69 6.68 -1.52 11.58
C LEU A 69 7.59 -0.67 10.68
N ASN A 70 7.09 -0.09 9.59
CA ASN A 70 7.85 0.84 8.78
C ASN A 70 7.74 2.25 9.38
N ILE A 71 8.44 2.49 10.48
CA ILE A 71 8.46 3.78 11.20
C ILE A 71 8.83 4.91 10.22
N SER A 72 8.04 5.98 10.19
CA SER A 72 8.27 7.11 9.28
C SER A 72 9.42 8.00 9.78
N THR A 73 10.50 8.10 9.01
CA THR A 73 11.63 9.01 9.28
C THR A 73 11.59 10.28 8.45
N HIS A 74 10.54 10.47 7.64
CA HIS A 74 10.45 11.50 6.61
C HIS A 74 10.69 12.92 7.14
N GLU A 75 10.16 13.27 8.31
CA GLU A 75 10.31 14.62 8.87
C GLU A 75 11.76 14.92 9.29
N GLY A 76 12.39 14.02 10.06
CA GLY A 76 13.78 14.18 10.47
C GLY A 76 14.74 14.20 9.28
N TYR A 77 14.47 13.38 8.27
CA TYR A 77 15.24 13.32 7.03
C TYR A 77 15.11 14.60 6.20
N PHE A 78 13.89 15.13 6.08
CA PHE A 78 13.62 16.39 5.38
C PHE A 78 14.37 17.56 6.01
N TYR A 79 14.29 17.73 7.33
CA TYR A 79 15.00 18.82 8.02
C TYR A 79 16.51 18.69 7.86
N TRP A 80 17.06 17.48 7.96
CA TRP A 80 18.48 17.24 7.78
C TRP A 80 18.95 17.51 6.35
N TYR A 81 18.18 17.12 5.32
CA TYR A 81 18.49 17.42 3.92
C TYR A 81 18.59 18.92 3.62
N THR A 82 17.75 19.72 4.26
CA THR A 82 17.68 21.17 4.07
C THR A 82 18.64 21.94 4.96
N ASP A 83 19.29 21.30 5.95
CA ASP A 83 20.19 21.96 6.88
C ASP A 83 21.58 22.21 6.26
N PRO A 84 22.06 23.47 6.17
CA PRO A 84 23.37 23.78 5.60
C PRO A 84 24.58 23.34 6.43
N LYS A 85 24.40 23.12 7.73
CA LYS A 85 25.46 22.79 8.68
C LYS A 85 25.57 21.29 8.92
N ALA A 86 24.42 20.59 8.98
CA ALA A 86 24.37 19.17 9.30
C ALA A 86 24.29 18.26 8.07
N GLY A 87 23.74 18.76 6.95
CA GLY A 87 23.43 17.97 5.77
C GLY A 87 23.96 18.57 4.45
N PRO A 88 23.42 18.11 3.32
CA PRO A 88 23.84 18.53 1.98
C PRO A 88 23.28 19.90 1.54
N ALA A 89 22.49 20.58 2.37
CA ALA A 89 21.92 21.91 2.09
C ALA A 89 21.04 21.97 0.82
N PHE A 90 20.22 20.96 0.56
CA PHE A 90 19.36 20.95 -0.61
C PHE A 90 18.28 22.02 -0.56
N SER A 91 18.01 22.64 -1.72
CA SER A 91 16.87 23.55 -1.87
C SER A 91 15.56 22.76 -1.79
N GLN A 92 14.50 23.40 -1.31
CA GLN A 92 13.15 22.80 -1.27
C GLN A 92 12.65 22.43 -2.67
N GLU A 93 13.04 23.20 -3.69
CA GLU A 93 12.75 22.90 -5.10
C GLU A 93 13.40 21.59 -5.55
N PHE A 94 14.67 21.35 -5.17
CA PHE A 94 15.37 20.11 -5.48
C PHE A 94 14.74 18.91 -4.78
N VAL A 95 14.32 19.05 -3.52
CA VAL A 95 13.56 18.01 -2.80
C VAL A 95 12.24 17.72 -3.53
N GLY A 96 11.56 18.73 -4.06
CA GLY A 96 10.38 18.55 -4.92
C GLY A 96 10.68 17.74 -6.19
N ILE A 97 11.81 18.00 -6.85
CA ILE A 97 12.27 17.24 -8.02
C ILE A 97 12.57 15.78 -7.66
N ILE A 98 13.22 15.52 -6.53
CA ILE A 98 13.47 14.16 -6.01
C ILE A 98 12.16 13.38 -5.90
N TYR A 99 11.13 13.97 -5.28
CA TYR A 99 9.82 13.31 -5.16
C TYR A 99 9.11 13.14 -6.50
N ALA A 100 9.25 14.08 -7.44
CA ALA A 100 8.70 13.94 -8.78
C ALA A 100 9.34 12.77 -9.55
N ILE A 101 10.67 12.64 -9.49
CA ILE A 101 11.39 11.49 -10.06
C ILE A 101 10.98 10.20 -9.36
N GLY A 102 10.88 10.21 -8.03
CA GLY A 102 10.39 9.06 -7.24
C GLY A 102 8.97 8.64 -7.62
N ALA A 103 8.09 9.57 -7.96
CA ALA A 103 6.75 9.27 -8.47
C ALA A 103 6.80 8.60 -9.85
N LEU A 104 7.65 9.06 -10.77
CA LEU A 104 7.89 8.39 -12.06
C LEU A 104 8.47 6.99 -11.87
N ALA A 105 9.45 6.84 -10.98
CA ALA A 105 10.03 5.55 -10.60
C ALA A 105 8.95 4.59 -10.06
N SER A 106 7.99 5.09 -9.28
CA SER A 106 6.86 4.30 -8.78
C SER A 106 6.02 3.68 -9.92
N MET A 107 5.86 4.39 -11.05
CA MET A 107 5.18 3.84 -12.24
C MET A 107 5.98 2.70 -12.87
N PHE A 108 7.31 2.83 -12.94
CA PHE A 108 8.17 1.72 -13.38
C PHE A 108 8.04 0.50 -12.46
N GLY A 109 7.92 0.70 -11.14
CA GLY A 109 7.66 -0.38 -10.19
C GLY A 109 6.37 -1.15 -10.50
N VAL A 110 5.31 -0.45 -10.89
CA VAL A 110 4.04 -1.07 -11.33
C VAL A 110 4.26 -1.91 -12.60
N LEU A 111 4.98 -1.37 -13.59
CA LEU A 111 5.26 -2.07 -14.84
C LEU A 111 6.12 -3.33 -14.62
N ILE A 112 7.13 -3.24 -13.76
CA ILE A 112 8.00 -4.37 -13.39
C ILE A 112 7.15 -5.48 -12.75
N TYR A 113 6.26 -5.11 -11.83
CA TYR A 113 5.39 -6.09 -11.18
C TYR A 113 4.51 -6.83 -12.19
N HIS A 114 3.77 -6.09 -13.03
CA HIS A 114 2.85 -6.69 -13.98
C HIS A 114 3.53 -7.50 -15.09
N LYS A 115 4.71 -7.08 -15.56
CA LYS A 115 5.42 -7.77 -16.64
C LYS A 115 6.27 -8.96 -16.18
N LYS A 116 6.89 -8.86 -15.00
CA LYS A 116 7.89 -9.85 -14.55
C LYS A 116 7.51 -10.58 -13.27
N LEU A 117 6.91 -9.92 -12.29
CA LEU A 117 6.73 -10.50 -10.95
C LEU A 117 5.39 -11.21 -10.76
N LYS A 118 4.38 -10.89 -11.57
CA LYS A 118 3.05 -11.52 -11.51
C LYS A 118 3.09 -13.05 -11.70
N SER A 119 4.09 -13.59 -12.40
CA SER A 119 4.22 -15.03 -12.66
C SER A 119 4.88 -15.82 -11.53
N TYR A 120 5.44 -15.15 -10.52
CA TYR A 120 6.12 -15.80 -9.39
C TYR A 120 5.14 -16.02 -8.23
N SER A 121 5.46 -16.97 -7.34
CA SER A 121 4.69 -17.18 -6.10
C SER A 121 4.54 -15.87 -5.33
N PHE A 122 3.33 -15.66 -4.83
CA PHE A 122 2.93 -14.47 -4.09
C PHE A 122 3.83 -14.22 -2.87
N ARG A 123 4.06 -15.28 -2.08
CA ARG A 123 4.84 -15.23 -0.84
C ARG A 123 6.31 -14.93 -1.12
N ASN A 124 6.88 -15.57 -2.16
CA ASN A 124 8.26 -15.31 -2.58
C ASN A 124 8.43 -13.86 -3.06
N THR A 125 7.51 -13.38 -3.89
CA THR A 125 7.53 -11.99 -4.37
C THR A 125 7.50 -11.00 -3.21
N LEU A 126 6.62 -11.21 -2.23
CA LEU A 126 6.55 -10.38 -1.03
C LEU A 126 7.80 -10.47 -0.17
N PHE A 127 8.35 -11.67 0.03
CA PHE A 127 9.57 -11.88 0.80
C PHE A 127 10.75 -11.12 0.18
N PHE A 128 11.03 -11.33 -1.11
CA PHE A 128 12.13 -10.66 -1.80
C PHE A 128 11.90 -9.15 -1.91
N ALA A 129 10.67 -8.70 -2.15
CA ALA A 129 10.36 -7.27 -2.16
C ALA A 129 10.59 -6.61 -0.79
N GLN A 130 10.16 -7.27 0.29
CA GLN A 130 10.40 -6.79 1.65
C GLN A 130 11.88 -6.81 2.02
N LEU A 131 12.62 -7.83 1.57
CA LEU A 131 14.06 -7.94 1.80
C LEU A 131 14.82 -6.81 1.08
N LEU A 132 14.51 -6.60 -0.20
CA LEU A 132 15.06 -5.47 -0.97
C LEU A 132 14.68 -4.13 -0.33
N TYR A 133 13.49 -4.01 0.25
CA TYR A 133 13.06 -2.78 0.93
C TYR A 133 13.86 -2.51 2.21
N ALA A 134 14.12 -3.56 2.98
CA ALA A 134 14.95 -3.48 4.18
C ALA A 134 16.41 -3.15 3.83
N LEU A 135 16.95 -3.75 2.76
CA LEU A 135 18.29 -3.45 2.24
C LEU A 135 18.39 -2.02 1.69
N SER A 136 17.39 -1.55 0.95
CA SER A 136 17.32 -0.14 0.49
C SER A 136 17.35 0.82 1.68
N GLY A 137 16.71 0.49 2.80
CA GLY A 137 16.79 1.30 4.02
C GLY A 137 18.20 1.43 4.61
N MET A 138 19.14 0.52 4.31
CA MET A 138 20.54 0.67 4.72
C MET A 138 21.24 1.79 3.97
N LEU A 139 20.80 2.10 2.74
CA LEU A 139 21.33 3.24 1.99
C LEU A 139 21.07 4.57 2.71
N ASP A 140 19.97 4.67 3.45
CA ASP A 140 19.68 5.84 4.28
C ASP A 140 20.72 6.04 5.41
N LEU A 141 21.23 4.94 5.98
CA LEU A 141 22.30 5.01 6.99
C LEU A 141 23.63 5.42 6.37
N VAL A 142 23.95 4.87 5.19
CA VAL A 142 25.14 5.23 4.41
C VAL A 142 25.12 6.73 4.11
N PHE A 143 23.94 7.27 3.78
CA PHE A 143 23.77 8.68 3.45
C PHE A 143 23.95 9.60 4.66
N ILE A 144 23.31 9.30 5.79
CA ILE A 144 23.45 10.14 6.99
C ILE A 144 24.87 10.14 7.55
N LYS A 145 25.55 8.99 7.50
CA LYS A 145 26.96 8.91 7.90
C LYS A 145 27.91 9.52 6.86
N ARG A 146 27.38 10.05 5.75
CA ARG A 146 28.11 10.63 4.62
C ARG A 146 29.18 9.71 4.02
N TRP A 147 28.98 8.40 4.13
CA TRP A 147 29.86 7.39 3.53
C TRP A 147 29.79 7.43 2.01
N ASN A 148 28.72 8.00 1.43
CA ASN A 148 28.61 8.24 -0.01
C ASN A 148 29.73 9.15 -0.54
N ILE A 149 30.17 10.15 0.24
CA ILE A 149 31.26 11.05 -0.15
C ILE A 149 32.61 10.33 -0.11
N LEU A 150 32.80 9.44 0.86
CA LEU A 150 33.99 8.58 0.94
C LEU A 150 34.10 7.67 -0.29
N LEU A 151 32.96 7.25 -0.85
CA LEU A 151 32.87 6.48 -2.10
C LEU A 151 32.97 7.37 -3.37
N GLY A 152 33.08 8.69 -3.23
CA GLY A 152 33.16 9.63 -4.35
C GLY A 152 31.83 9.90 -5.07
N ILE A 153 30.69 9.54 -4.47
CA ILE A 153 29.37 9.71 -5.08
C ILE A 153 28.75 11.07 -4.66
N PRO A 154 28.33 11.93 -5.61
CA PRO A 154 27.68 13.19 -5.30
C PRO A 154 26.36 13.01 -4.53
N ASP A 155 26.11 13.86 -3.54
CA ASP A 155 24.91 13.82 -2.67
C ASP A 155 23.61 13.81 -3.49
N SER A 156 23.52 14.69 -4.50
CA SER A 156 22.33 14.80 -5.37
C SER A 156 22.02 13.54 -6.15
N PHE A 157 23.04 12.87 -6.70
CA PHE A 157 22.86 11.64 -7.47
C PHE A 157 22.46 10.48 -6.55
N PHE A 158 23.09 10.39 -5.37
CA PHE A 158 22.79 9.35 -4.40
C PHE A 158 21.33 9.40 -3.95
N VAL A 159 20.84 10.58 -3.54
CA VAL A 159 19.47 10.74 -3.00
C VAL A 159 18.40 10.50 -4.07
N VAL A 160 18.60 10.99 -5.30
CA VAL A 160 17.66 10.73 -6.40
C VAL A 160 17.58 9.23 -6.70
N THR A 161 18.73 8.55 -6.69
CA THR A 161 18.81 7.12 -6.96
C THR A 161 18.16 6.31 -5.82
N GLU A 162 18.49 6.61 -4.56
CA GLU A 162 17.91 5.96 -3.39
C GLU A 162 16.38 6.11 -3.36
N GLU A 163 15.84 7.33 -3.49
CA GLU A 163 14.39 7.56 -3.48
C GLU A 163 13.71 6.81 -4.64
N SER A 164 14.33 6.77 -5.81
CA SER A 164 13.81 6.04 -6.97
C SER A 164 13.71 4.54 -6.70
N PHE A 165 14.79 3.92 -6.18
CA PHE A 165 14.80 2.50 -5.82
C PHE A 165 13.79 2.20 -4.72
N SER A 166 13.77 3.01 -3.67
CA SER A 166 12.85 2.88 -2.53
C SER A 166 11.38 2.93 -2.98
N ARG A 167 11.03 3.84 -3.91
CA ARG A 167 9.68 3.93 -4.49
C ARG A 167 9.31 2.75 -5.38
N ILE A 168 10.22 2.28 -6.22
CA ILE A 168 10.02 1.08 -7.04
C ILE A 168 9.70 -0.12 -6.15
N ILE A 169 10.56 -0.40 -5.17
CA ILE A 169 10.42 -1.54 -4.28
C ILE A 169 9.15 -1.43 -3.43
N SER A 170 8.85 -0.23 -2.91
CA SER A 170 7.63 0.02 -2.16
C SER A 170 6.37 -0.30 -2.96
N LYS A 171 6.33 0.06 -4.26
CA LYS A 171 5.20 -0.26 -5.12
C LYS A 171 5.11 -1.74 -5.44
N ILE A 172 6.24 -2.39 -5.73
CA ILE A 172 6.29 -3.84 -5.96
C ILE A 172 5.76 -4.61 -4.74
N ARG A 173 6.03 -4.14 -3.52
CA ARG A 173 5.50 -4.73 -2.29
C ARG A 173 3.99 -4.48 -2.11
N TRP A 174 3.51 -3.29 -2.45
CA TRP A 174 2.12 -2.88 -2.19
C TRP A 174 1.11 -3.54 -3.15
N ILE A 175 1.44 -3.68 -4.44
CA ILE A 175 0.52 -4.24 -5.45
C ILE A 175 0.02 -5.65 -5.09
N PRO A 176 0.87 -6.62 -4.73
CA PRO A 176 0.38 -7.94 -4.33
C PRO A 176 -0.62 -7.86 -3.17
N MET A 177 -0.39 -7.00 -2.17
CA MET A 177 -1.31 -6.85 -1.05
C MET A 177 -2.69 -6.32 -1.48
N VAL A 178 -2.72 -5.38 -2.43
CA VAL A 178 -3.98 -4.85 -2.99
C VAL A 178 -4.68 -5.89 -3.84
N VAL A 179 -3.94 -6.64 -4.67
CA VAL A 179 -4.50 -7.73 -5.47
C VAL A 179 -5.08 -8.82 -4.58
N LEU A 180 -4.40 -9.16 -3.48
CA LEU A 180 -4.93 -10.11 -2.51
C LEU A 180 -6.19 -9.55 -1.83
N SER A 181 -6.18 -8.27 -1.47
CA SER A 181 -7.33 -7.60 -0.85
C SER A 181 -8.60 -7.69 -1.72
N THR A 182 -8.48 -7.45 -3.03
CA THR A 182 -9.63 -7.56 -3.95
C THR A 182 -10.13 -9.00 -4.11
N ARG A 183 -9.26 -10.00 -3.96
CA ARG A 183 -9.63 -11.42 -4.03
C ARG A 183 -10.23 -11.95 -2.73
N LEU A 184 -9.87 -11.37 -1.58
CA LEU A 184 -10.43 -11.70 -0.27
C LEU A 184 -11.83 -11.08 -0.05
N CYS A 185 -12.23 -10.14 -0.90
CA CYS A 185 -13.54 -9.52 -0.86
C CYS A 185 -14.65 -10.54 -1.14
N PRO A 186 -15.58 -10.77 -0.21
CA PRO A 186 -16.64 -11.74 -0.42
C PRO A 186 -17.79 -11.15 -1.24
N LEU A 187 -18.34 -11.98 -2.14
CA LEU A 187 -19.49 -11.67 -2.99
C LEU A 187 -20.64 -11.05 -2.17
N GLY A 188 -21.21 -9.97 -2.70
CA GLY A 188 -22.33 -9.24 -2.09
C GLY A 188 -21.94 -8.19 -1.05
N ILE A 189 -20.74 -8.23 -0.45
CA ILE A 189 -20.22 -7.17 0.44
C ILE A 189 -18.82 -6.66 0.04
N GLU A 190 -18.42 -6.89 -1.22
CA GLU A 190 -17.08 -6.61 -1.74
C GLU A 190 -16.64 -5.16 -1.48
N GLY A 191 -17.53 -4.19 -1.74
CA GLY A 191 -17.24 -2.78 -1.54
C GLY A 191 -16.96 -2.44 -0.07
N THR A 192 -17.77 -2.95 0.86
CA THR A 192 -17.58 -2.73 2.30
C THR A 192 -16.32 -3.41 2.81
N PHE A 193 -16.02 -4.63 2.35
CA PHE A 193 -14.83 -5.36 2.76
C PHE A 193 -13.55 -4.71 2.21
N PHE A 194 -13.56 -4.27 0.95
CA PHE A 194 -12.46 -3.54 0.36
C PHE A 194 -12.22 -2.21 1.09
N ALA A 195 -13.29 -1.47 1.41
CA ALA A 195 -13.19 -0.25 2.21
C ALA A 195 -12.55 -0.53 3.58
N PHE A 196 -12.93 -1.61 4.25
CA PHE A 196 -12.32 -2.02 5.51
C PHE A 196 -10.81 -2.32 5.39
N LEU A 197 -10.38 -3.02 4.34
CA LEU A 197 -8.95 -3.27 4.09
C LEU A 197 -8.18 -1.97 3.79
N MET A 198 -8.79 -1.03 3.05
CA MET A 198 -8.22 0.29 2.81
C MET A 198 -8.15 1.15 4.09
N CYS A 199 -9.09 0.98 5.01
CA CYS A 199 -9.02 1.58 6.34
C CYS A 199 -7.84 1.00 7.13
N ILE A 200 -7.59 -0.31 7.06
CA ILE A 200 -6.42 -0.94 7.69
C ILE A 200 -5.12 -0.38 7.11
N ASP A 201 -5.03 -0.23 5.78
CA ASP A 201 -3.87 0.37 5.11
C ASP A 201 -3.62 1.81 5.60
N SER A 202 -4.66 2.64 5.59
CA SER A 202 -4.58 4.03 6.06
C SER A 202 -4.20 4.13 7.54
N PHE A 203 -4.76 3.26 8.37
CA PHE A 203 -4.46 3.21 9.81
C PHE A 203 -3.02 2.74 10.07
N GLY A 204 -2.51 1.76 9.31
CA GLY A 204 -1.11 1.35 9.36
C GLY A 204 -0.15 2.48 8.98
N GLN A 205 -0.47 3.27 7.95
CA GLN A 205 0.31 4.45 7.57
C GLN A 205 0.26 5.54 8.65
N LEU A 206 -0.90 5.76 9.26
CA LEU A 206 -1.03 6.71 10.37
C LEU A 206 -0.19 6.27 11.58
N ALA A 207 -0.26 5.00 11.95
CA ALA A 207 0.54 4.42 13.03
C ALA A 207 2.04 4.55 12.76
N SER A 208 2.49 4.32 11.53
CA SER A 208 3.87 4.53 11.08
C SER A 208 4.34 5.98 11.27
N LYS A 209 3.51 6.96 10.91
CA LYS A 209 3.82 8.40 11.05
C LYS A 209 3.85 8.82 12.52
N TRP A 210 2.86 8.41 13.30
CA TRP A 210 2.79 8.71 14.73
C TRP A 210 3.93 8.09 15.52
N SER A 211 4.22 6.80 15.30
CA SER A 211 5.37 6.13 15.93
C SER A 211 6.69 6.75 15.49
N GLY A 212 6.81 7.17 14.22
CA GLY A 212 7.97 7.92 13.72
C GLY A 212 8.22 9.22 14.45
N GLY A 213 7.19 10.06 14.58
CA GLY A 213 7.28 11.31 15.34
C GLY A 213 7.60 11.06 16.82
N LEU A 214 6.97 10.07 17.44
CA LEU A 214 7.24 9.70 18.84
C LEU A 214 8.70 9.25 19.04
N VAL A 215 9.22 8.41 18.16
CA VAL A 215 10.61 7.93 18.21
C VAL A 215 11.57 9.10 17.98
N LEU A 216 11.33 9.96 17.00
CA LEU A 216 12.15 11.16 16.77
C LEU A 216 12.18 12.05 18.02
N HIS A 217 11.03 12.28 18.65
CA HIS A 217 10.93 13.05 19.89
C HIS A 217 11.65 12.37 21.07
N ALA A 218 11.48 11.05 21.24
CA ALA A 218 12.12 10.29 22.32
C ALA A 218 13.65 10.27 22.23
N PHE A 219 14.20 10.25 21.01
CA PHE A 219 15.65 10.33 20.78
C PHE A 219 16.19 11.77 20.76
N GLY A 220 15.35 12.77 21.05
CA GLY A 220 15.74 14.17 21.10
C GLY A 220 16.12 14.76 19.74
N VAL A 221 15.65 14.16 18.63
CA VAL A 221 15.92 14.68 17.29
C VAL A 221 15.02 15.89 17.06
N THR A 222 15.61 17.08 17.11
CA THR A 222 14.92 18.34 16.87
C THR A 222 15.34 18.92 15.51
N ARG A 223 14.72 20.03 15.10
CA ARG A 223 15.07 20.73 13.84
C ARG A 223 16.51 21.22 13.78
N HIS A 224 17.21 21.27 14.91
CA HIS A 224 18.57 21.81 15.03
C HIS A 224 19.60 20.77 15.51
N GLU A 225 19.15 19.61 15.97
CA GLU A 225 20.02 18.59 16.54
C GLU A 225 19.69 17.20 15.98
N PHE A 226 20.59 16.71 15.11
CA PHE A 226 20.44 15.46 14.36
C PHE A 226 21.34 14.34 14.85
N GLY A 227 22.04 14.52 15.99
CA GLY A 227 23.07 13.59 16.48
C GLY A 227 22.57 12.15 16.62
N ASN A 228 21.31 11.96 16.99
CA ASN A 228 20.69 10.64 17.18
C ASN A 228 19.87 10.16 15.97
N LEU A 229 19.82 10.91 14.86
CA LEU A 229 19.01 10.55 13.69
C LEU A 229 19.43 9.20 13.08
N TRP A 230 20.73 8.88 13.12
CA TRP A 230 21.23 7.58 12.68
C TRP A 230 20.70 6.41 13.53
N LEU A 231 20.47 6.60 14.84
CA LEU A 231 19.87 5.57 15.71
C LEU A 231 18.41 5.33 15.32
N VAL A 232 17.67 6.40 15.02
CA VAL A 232 16.28 6.32 14.61
C VAL A 232 16.13 5.57 13.28
N ILE A 233 17.03 5.81 12.33
CA ILE A 233 17.03 5.08 11.05
C ILE A 233 17.50 3.64 11.23
N LEU A 234 18.47 3.39 12.12
CA LEU A 234 18.88 2.03 12.46
C LEU A 234 17.70 1.25 13.06
N LEU A 235 16.95 1.86 13.98
CA LEU A 235 15.75 1.27 14.56
C LEU A 235 14.70 0.99 13.48
N ARG A 236 14.40 1.95 12.60
CA ARG A 236 13.50 1.76 11.45
C ARG A 236 13.94 0.56 10.60
N ASN A 237 15.23 0.44 10.32
CA ASN A 237 15.77 -0.66 9.54
C ASN A 237 15.59 -2.00 10.25
N VAL A 238 15.90 -2.09 11.54
CA VAL A 238 15.64 -3.31 12.34
C VAL A 238 14.16 -3.68 12.29
N MET A 239 13.25 -2.72 12.40
CA MET A 239 11.81 -2.98 12.30
C MET A 239 11.40 -3.46 10.89
N ARG A 240 12.01 -2.93 9.82
CA ARG A 240 11.80 -3.41 8.44
C ARG A 240 12.26 -4.85 8.24
N PHE A 241 13.37 -5.23 8.86
CA PHE A 241 13.82 -6.63 8.89
C PHE A 241 12.89 -7.49 9.73
N ALA A 242 12.39 -7.00 10.87
CA ALA A 242 11.42 -7.72 11.69
C ALA A 242 10.13 -8.04 10.92
N THR A 243 9.70 -7.17 9.99
CA THR A 243 8.57 -7.46 9.08
C THR A 243 8.78 -8.74 8.25
N LEU A 244 10.01 -9.11 7.90
CA LEU A 244 10.29 -10.36 7.18
C LEU A 244 9.89 -11.59 7.99
N CYS A 245 10.07 -11.52 9.32
CA CYS A 245 9.64 -12.59 10.21
C CYS A 245 8.14 -12.78 10.17
N PHE A 246 7.33 -11.82 9.72
CA PHE A 246 5.87 -11.96 9.61
C PHE A 246 5.39 -12.40 8.22
N VAL A 247 6.29 -12.61 7.25
CA VAL A 247 5.93 -13.07 5.90
C VAL A 247 5.32 -14.48 5.91
N PHE A 248 5.60 -15.30 6.94
CA PHE A 248 4.93 -16.61 7.10
C PHE A 248 3.42 -16.50 7.30
N LEU A 249 2.94 -15.32 7.69
CA LEU A 249 1.53 -15.08 7.91
C LEU A 249 0.78 -15.07 6.56
N VAL A 250 1.47 -14.73 5.48
CA VAL A 250 0.92 -14.79 4.13
C VAL A 250 0.91 -16.24 3.64
N PRO A 251 -0.25 -16.76 3.17
CA PRO A 251 -0.33 -18.12 2.68
C PRO A 251 0.49 -18.33 1.41
N ASP A 252 1.06 -19.54 1.31
CA ASP A 252 1.92 -19.99 0.22
C ASP A 252 1.06 -20.73 -0.82
N SER A 253 0.21 -19.99 -1.54
CA SER A 253 -0.48 -20.54 -2.70
C SER A 253 0.28 -20.13 -3.95
N ASP A 254 0.79 -21.13 -4.69
CA ASP A 254 1.49 -20.93 -5.97
C ASP A 254 0.63 -20.15 -6.97
N HIS A 255 -0.69 -20.27 -6.85
CA HIS A 255 -1.68 -19.43 -7.52
C HIS A 255 -2.66 -18.85 -6.50
N LEU A 256 -2.90 -17.54 -6.55
CA LEU A 256 -3.97 -16.86 -5.80
C LEU A 256 -5.36 -17.47 -6.05
N ASP A 257 -5.50 -18.25 -7.12
CA ASP A 257 -6.71 -18.95 -7.54
C ASP A 257 -7.05 -20.16 -6.63
N ASP A 258 -6.08 -20.77 -5.96
CA ASP A 258 -6.29 -21.91 -5.05
C ASP A 258 -6.70 -21.50 -3.62
N LEU A 259 -6.58 -20.20 -3.30
CA LEU A 259 -6.77 -19.68 -1.94
C LEU A 259 -8.23 -19.39 -1.59
N VAL A 260 -9.11 -19.41 -2.59
CA VAL A 260 -10.54 -19.18 -2.43
C VAL A 260 -11.22 -20.55 -2.32
N PRO A 261 -11.67 -20.98 -1.12
CA PRO A 261 -12.47 -22.20 -1.03
C PRO A 261 -13.76 -21.94 -1.82
N SER A 262 -14.02 -22.78 -2.82
CA SER A 262 -15.29 -22.80 -3.56
C SER A 262 -16.52 -23.04 -2.67
N ASP A 263 -16.30 -23.31 -1.37
CA ASP A 263 -17.31 -23.58 -0.35
C ASP A 263 -17.71 -22.34 0.48
N VAL A 264 -17.06 -21.18 0.31
CA VAL A 264 -17.43 -19.92 1.02
C VAL A 264 -18.34 -19.03 0.17
N PHE A 265 -18.39 -19.28 -1.15
CA PHE A 265 -19.33 -18.66 -2.07
C PHE A 265 -20.38 -19.69 -2.45
N PRO A 266 -21.69 -19.43 -2.23
CA PRO A 266 -22.70 -20.35 -2.72
C PRO A 266 -22.50 -20.52 -4.23
N LYS A 267 -22.24 -21.76 -4.66
CA LYS A 267 -22.31 -22.18 -6.05
C LYS A 267 -23.59 -21.60 -6.63
N ASN A 268 -23.48 -20.94 -7.79
CA ASN A 268 -24.62 -20.82 -8.68
C ASN A 268 -25.22 -22.21 -8.82
N GLN A 269 -26.44 -22.38 -8.33
CA GLN A 269 -27.28 -23.51 -8.66
C GLN A 269 -27.48 -23.42 -10.19
N PRO A 270 -27.09 -24.44 -10.97
CA PRO A 270 -27.63 -24.55 -12.32
C PRO A 270 -29.12 -24.94 -12.19
N ASP A 271 -29.93 -24.49 -13.15
CA ASP A 271 -31.38 -24.76 -13.29
C ASP A 271 -32.22 -23.86 -12.36
N ASP A 272 -33.02 -22.87 -12.78
CA ASP A 272 -33.92 -22.75 -13.94
C ASP A 272 -33.99 -21.29 -14.44
N ALA A 273 -33.25 -20.93 -15.49
CA ALA A 273 -33.46 -19.65 -16.20
C ALA A 273 -33.23 -19.78 -17.71
N ASP A 274 -33.34 -21.00 -18.25
CA ASP A 274 -33.15 -21.27 -19.68
C ASP A 274 -34.48 -21.55 -20.43
N ASP A 275 -35.64 -21.44 -19.78
CA ASP A 275 -36.95 -21.60 -20.44
C ASP A 275 -37.68 -20.27 -20.75
N ASP A 276 -37.31 -19.14 -20.13
CA ASP A 276 -38.01 -17.86 -20.37
C ASP A 276 -37.45 -17.04 -21.55
N ILE A 277 -36.33 -17.46 -22.15
CA ILE A 277 -35.74 -16.77 -23.33
C ILE A 277 -36.22 -17.36 -24.67
N LYS A 278 -36.89 -18.52 -24.66
CA LYS A 278 -37.44 -19.14 -25.89
C LYS A 278 -38.85 -18.69 -26.27
N LEU A 279 -39.57 -17.95 -25.41
CA LEU A 279 -40.94 -17.50 -25.70
C LEU A 279 -41.07 -16.10 -26.33
N LEU A 280 -39.95 -15.41 -26.60
CA LEU A 280 -39.93 -14.08 -27.24
C LEU A 280 -39.37 -14.08 -28.67
N LEU A 281 -39.22 -15.26 -29.29
CA LEU A 281 -38.85 -15.41 -30.70
C LEU A 281 -39.77 -16.37 -31.47
N LEU A 282 -41.09 -16.17 -31.32
CA LEU A 282 -42.14 -16.55 -32.26
C LEU A 282 -43.20 -15.45 -32.27
#